data_AF-A0A7K0PDG9-F1
#
_entry.id   AF-A0A7K0PDG9-F1
#
_cell.length_a   1.000
_cell.length_b   1.000
_cell.length_c   1.000
_cell.angle_alpha   90.00
_cell.angle_beta   90.00
_cell.angle_gamma   90.00
#
_symmetry.space_group_name_H-M   'P 1'
#
loop_
_entity.id
_entity.type
_entity.pdbx_description
1 polymer ?
#
loop_
_entity_poly.entity_id
_entity_poly.type
_entity_poly.pdbx_seq_one_letter_code
_entity_poly.pdbx_strand_id
1 'polypeptide(L)'
;MEKIEGRRLLADPAGTTAFTYVSSYIPIAADSTRCRLVVDTRDGDDAGCVVGFASDDGVDEGTMRWPSIGAMLQDVADSLETNRPCKGWVPYVEDSELYWDFP
;
A
#
# COMPACT_ATOMS: atom_id res chain seq x y z
N MET A 1 7.04 13.22 25.43
CA MET A 1 6.70 11.79 25.24
C MET A 1 6.54 11.47 23.76
N GLU A 2 5.76 12.23 23.00
CA GLU A 2 5.52 12.08 21.54
C GLU A 2 6.78 11.86 20.68
N LYS A 3 7.85 12.63 20.91
CA LYS A 3 9.12 12.49 20.14
C LYS A 3 9.85 11.15 20.35
N ILE A 4 9.62 10.49 21.50
CA ILE A 4 10.24 9.19 21.82
C ILE A 4 9.44 8.08 21.15
N GLU A 5 8.11 8.16 21.14
CA GLU A 5 7.23 7.21 20.44
C GLU A 5 7.41 7.26 18.93
N GLY A 6 7.48 8.46 18.33
CA GLY A 6 7.76 8.59 16.90
C GLY A 6 9.12 8.01 16.49
N ARG A 7 10.15 8.15 17.34
CA ARG A 7 11.47 7.55 17.09
C ARG A 7 11.45 6.03 17.21
N ARG A 8 10.56 5.46 18.03
CA ARG A 8 10.38 4.00 18.14
C ARG A 8 9.70 3.44 16.89
N LEU A 9 8.63 4.09 16.40
CA LEU A 9 7.93 3.66 15.18
C LEU A 9 8.83 3.67 13.93
N LEU A 10 9.77 4.61 13.87
CA LEU A 10 10.77 4.67 12.80
C LEU A 10 11.87 3.61 12.92
N ALA A 11 12.07 3.04 14.11
CA ALA A 11 13.04 1.97 14.36
C ALA A 11 12.44 0.57 14.20
N ASP A 12 11.11 0.46 14.18
CA ASP A 12 10.44 -0.81 13.87
C ASP A 12 10.73 -1.20 12.42
N PRO A 13 10.98 -2.48 12.12
CA PRO A 13 11.31 -2.93 10.77
C PRO A 13 10.21 -2.57 9.76
N ALA A 14 10.61 -2.29 8.51
CA ALA A 14 9.66 -2.15 7.41
C ALA A 14 8.71 -3.34 7.33
N GLY A 15 7.47 -3.08 6.89
CA GLY A 15 6.39 -4.05 6.94
C GLY A 15 5.75 -4.22 8.33
N THR A 16 6.32 -3.70 9.41
CA THR A 16 5.63 -3.70 10.72
C THR A 16 4.51 -2.67 10.72
N THR A 17 3.29 -3.06 11.09
CA THR A 17 2.14 -2.15 11.18
C THR A 17 2.42 -0.99 12.14
N ALA A 18 2.33 0.24 11.63
CA ALA A 18 2.65 1.46 12.38
C ALA A 18 1.42 2.09 13.05
N PHE A 19 0.20 1.74 12.60
CA PHE A 19 -1.08 2.31 13.07
C PHE A 19 -1.16 3.85 12.97
N THR A 20 -0.25 4.46 12.22
CA THR A 20 -0.23 5.88 11.91
C THR A 20 0.69 6.13 10.73
N TYR A 21 0.69 7.34 10.20
CA TYR A 21 1.63 7.73 9.16
C TYR A 21 3.00 8.02 9.77
N VAL A 22 4.06 7.43 9.21
CA VAL A 22 5.45 7.71 9.57
C VAL A 22 6.18 8.41 8.43
N SER A 23 7.17 9.24 8.75
CA SER A 23 7.91 10.02 7.74
C SER A 23 8.70 9.17 6.74
N SER A 24 8.94 7.89 7.04
CA SER A 24 9.56 6.92 6.14
C SER A 24 8.58 6.28 5.16
N TYR A 25 7.30 6.63 5.21
CA TYR A 25 6.34 6.27 4.17
C TYR A 25 6.40 7.27 3.02
N ILE A 26 6.62 6.77 1.80
CA ILE A 26 6.64 7.56 0.57
C ILE A 26 5.37 7.24 -0.22
N PRO A 27 4.40 8.17 -0.36
CA PRO A 27 3.18 7.92 -1.12
C PRO A 27 3.48 7.73 -2.61
N ILE A 28 2.85 6.73 -3.23
CA ILE A 28 3.01 6.42 -4.66
C ILE A 28 1.69 6.39 -5.44
N ALA A 29 0.56 6.22 -4.75
CA ALA A 29 -0.77 6.30 -5.35
C ALA A 29 -1.81 6.73 -4.30
N ALA A 30 -2.92 7.28 -4.77
CA ALA A 30 -4.09 7.60 -3.97
C ALA A 30 -5.35 7.34 -4.80
N ASP A 31 -6.43 6.94 -4.13
CA ASP A 31 -7.76 6.92 -4.75
C ASP A 31 -8.47 8.27 -4.54
N SER A 32 -9.72 8.38 -4.99
CA SER A 32 -10.57 9.55 -4.75
C SER A 32 -11.06 9.63 -3.29
N THR A 33 -10.74 8.63 -2.48
CA THR A 33 -11.04 8.59 -1.05
C THR A 33 -9.78 9.02 -0.27
N ARG A 34 -9.59 8.45 0.92
CA ARG A 34 -8.49 8.74 1.84
C ARG A 34 -7.50 7.59 1.92
N CYS A 35 -7.58 6.65 0.98
CA CYS A 35 -6.69 5.51 0.86
C CYS A 35 -5.49 5.86 -0.03
N ARG A 36 -4.31 5.42 0.41
CA ARG A 36 -3.04 5.63 -0.29
C ARG A 36 -2.28 4.32 -0.37
N LEU A 37 -1.48 4.16 -1.42
CA LEU A 37 -0.37 3.22 -1.40
C LEU A 37 0.90 3.99 -1.04
N VAL A 38 1.65 3.45 -0.09
CA VAL A 38 2.93 3.98 0.35
C VAL A 38 4.02 2.94 0.20
N VAL A 39 5.24 3.38 -0.07
CA VAL A 39 6.45 2.58 0.04
C VAL A 39 7.01 2.78 1.43
N ASP A 40 7.23 1.68 2.15
CA ASP A 40 7.85 1.69 3.47
C ASP A 40 9.38 1.68 3.34
N THR A 41 10.01 2.79 3.70
CA THR A 41 11.48 2.96 3.62
C THR A 41 12.18 2.84 4.97
N ARG A 42 11.50 2.32 6.01
CA ARG A 42 12.18 1.90 7.25
C ARG A 42 13.18 0.79 6.96
N ASP A 43 14.14 0.62 7.85
CA ASP A 43 15.13 -0.46 7.75
C ASP A 43 14.48 -1.84 7.95
N GLY A 44 15.13 -2.91 7.51
CA GLY A 44 14.67 -4.31 7.68
C GLY A 44 14.58 -5.08 6.37
N ASP A 45 14.26 -6.36 6.46
CA ASP A 45 14.22 -7.26 5.29
C ASP A 45 13.13 -6.90 4.26
N ASP A 46 12.05 -6.26 4.72
CA ASP A 46 10.94 -5.80 3.89
C ASP A 46 11.07 -4.31 3.49
N ALA A 47 12.26 -3.72 3.61
CA ALA A 47 12.50 -2.34 3.18
C ALA A 47 12.17 -2.18 1.69
N GLY A 48 11.30 -1.20 1.37
CA GLY A 48 10.79 -0.97 0.03
C GLY A 48 9.50 -1.72 -0.30
N CYS A 49 8.88 -2.43 0.66
CA CYS A 49 7.55 -2.99 0.49
C CYS A 49 6.50 -1.90 0.25
N VAL A 50 5.43 -2.26 -0.46
CA VAL A 50 4.28 -1.38 -0.71
C VAL A 50 3.16 -1.78 0.24
N VAL A 51 2.55 -0.80 0.90
CA VAL A 51 1.51 -0.98 1.90
C VAL A 51 0.34 -0.04 1.63
N GLY A 52 -0.90 -0.53 1.77
CA GLY A 52 -2.10 0.28 1.80
C GLY A 52 -2.23 1.05 3.11
N PHE A 53 -2.61 2.32 3.03
CA PHE A 53 -2.77 3.21 4.18
C PHE A 53 -4.08 3.98 4.06
N ALA A 54 -5.01 3.75 4.98
CA ALA A 54 -6.28 4.46 5.07
C ALA A 54 -6.17 5.56 6.13
N SER A 55 -6.19 6.84 5.72
CA SER A 55 -5.96 7.94 6.68
C SER A 55 -7.11 8.19 7.65
N ASP A 56 -8.31 7.67 7.40
CA ASP A 56 -9.46 7.82 8.32
C ASP A 56 -9.36 6.91 9.53
N ASP A 57 -8.89 5.68 9.32
CA ASP A 57 -8.70 4.69 10.38
C ASP A 57 -7.27 4.73 10.95
N GLY A 58 -6.36 5.46 10.30
CA GLY A 58 -4.95 5.54 10.65
C GLY A 58 -4.20 4.21 10.49
N VAL A 59 -4.86 3.18 9.98
CA VAL A 59 -4.29 1.84 9.85
C VAL A 59 -3.66 1.65 8.48
N ASP A 60 -2.48 1.05 8.47
CA ASP A 60 -2.01 0.35 7.29
C ASP A 60 -2.89 -0.90 7.13
N GLU A 61 -3.87 -0.84 6.23
CA GLU A 61 -4.76 -1.96 5.92
C GLU A 61 -3.92 -3.10 5.34
N GLY A 62 -3.53 -4.04 6.21
CA GLY A 62 -2.58 -5.11 5.91
C GLY A 62 -2.95 -6.05 4.75
N THR A 63 -4.11 -5.86 4.11
CA THR A 63 -4.57 -6.61 2.94
C THR A 63 -3.91 -6.13 1.64
N MET A 64 -3.59 -4.85 1.50
CA MET A 64 -2.88 -4.31 0.34
C MET A 64 -1.38 -4.23 0.61
N ARG A 65 -0.70 -5.38 0.51
CA ARG A 65 0.74 -5.48 0.74
C ARG A 65 1.47 -6.21 -0.39
N TRP A 66 2.56 -5.62 -0.84
CA TRP A 66 3.49 -6.23 -1.80
C TRP A 66 4.93 -6.12 -1.30
N PRO A 67 5.80 -7.09 -1.60
CA PRO A 67 7.19 -7.07 -1.15
C PRO A 67 8.03 -5.96 -1.82
N SER A 68 7.58 -5.41 -2.95
CA SER A 68 8.23 -4.28 -3.62
C SER A 68 7.31 -3.58 -4.62
N ILE A 69 7.70 -2.39 -5.10
CA ILE A 69 7.04 -1.70 -6.21
C ILE A 69 6.99 -2.59 -7.47
N GLY A 70 8.09 -3.31 -7.76
CA GLY A 70 8.14 -4.21 -8.91
C GLY A 70 7.12 -5.34 -8.81
N ALA A 71 6.96 -5.93 -7.62
CA ALA A 71 5.93 -6.95 -7.38
C ALA A 71 4.51 -6.38 -7.48
N MET A 72 4.28 -5.15 -7.01
CA MET A 72 2.99 -4.47 -7.18
C MET A 72 2.65 -4.23 -8.65
N LEU A 73 3.61 -3.70 -9.44
CA LEU A 73 3.41 -3.45 -10.86
C LEU A 73 3.17 -4.75 -11.64
N GLN A 74 3.88 -5.84 -11.29
CA GLN A 74 3.65 -7.14 -11.90
C GLN A 74 2.25 -7.68 -11.60
N ASP A 75 1.78 -7.59 -10.36
CA ASP A 75 0.43 -8.04 -9.96
C ASP A 75 -0.67 -7.25 -10.71
N VAL A 76 -0.50 -5.92 -10.84
CA VAL A 76 -1.39 -5.07 -11.64
C VAL A 76 -1.36 -5.45 -13.12
N ALA A 77 -0.17 -5.64 -13.70
CA ALA A 77 -0.04 -6.02 -15.12
C ALA A 77 -0.69 -7.39 -15.40
N ASP A 78 -0.39 -8.38 -14.56
CA ASP A 78 -0.96 -9.74 -14.67
C ASP A 78 -2.49 -9.69 -14.58
N SER A 79 -3.03 -8.86 -13.69
CA SER A 79 -4.47 -8.67 -13.53
C SER A 79 -5.12 -8.08 -14.79
N LEU A 80 -4.49 -7.06 -15.39
CA LEU A 80 -4.97 -6.45 -16.63
C LEU A 80 -4.90 -7.39 -17.84
N GLU A 81 -3.88 -8.26 -17.90
CA GLU A 81 -3.69 -9.19 -19.01
C GLU A 81 -4.59 -10.43 -18.92
N THR A 82 -4.88 -10.88 -17.69
CA THR A 82 -5.54 -12.17 -17.46
C THR A 82 -6.95 -12.06 -16.89
N ASN A 83 -7.39 -10.84 -16.55
CA ASN A 83 -8.63 -10.55 -15.85
C ASN A 83 -8.77 -11.31 -14.51
N ARG A 84 -7.64 -11.66 -13.88
CA ARG A 84 -7.60 -12.26 -12.54
C ARG A 84 -7.52 -11.17 -11.48
N PRO A 85 -8.00 -11.41 -10.24
CA PRO A 85 -7.97 -10.38 -9.21
C PRO A 85 -6.55 -9.99 -8.79
N CYS A 86 -6.25 -8.67 -8.73
CA CYS A 86 -5.10 -8.09 -8.03
C CYS A 86 -5.53 -7.78 -6.59
N LYS A 87 -5.00 -8.49 -5.59
CA LYS A 87 -5.42 -8.38 -4.18
C LYS A 87 -6.94 -8.39 -3.95
N GLY A 88 -7.67 -9.17 -4.75
CA GLY A 88 -9.14 -9.30 -4.66
C GLY A 88 -9.93 -8.35 -5.55
N TRP A 89 -9.28 -7.41 -6.24
CA TRP A 89 -9.91 -6.47 -7.15
C TRP A 89 -9.73 -6.90 -8.62
N VAL A 90 -10.80 -6.89 -9.40
CA VAL A 90 -10.82 -7.27 -10.81
C VAL A 90 -10.98 -6.02 -11.68
N PRO A 91 -10.14 -5.83 -12.71
CA PRO A 91 -10.24 -4.68 -13.59
C PRO A 91 -11.42 -4.83 -14.56
N TYR A 92 -12.07 -3.72 -14.89
CA TYR A 92 -13.03 -3.62 -15.99
C TYR A 92 -12.96 -2.24 -16.62
N VAL A 93 -13.45 -2.12 -17.86
CA VAL A 93 -13.48 -0.85 -18.58
C VAL A 93 -14.93 -0.43 -18.79
N GLU A 94 -15.26 0.77 -18.36
CA GLU A 94 -16.55 1.42 -18.57
C GLU A 94 -16.28 2.85 -19.05
N ASP A 95 -17.03 3.33 -20.05
CA ASP A 95 -16.90 4.69 -20.60
C ASP A 95 -15.45 5.14 -20.94
N SER A 96 -14.62 4.20 -21.42
CA SER A 96 -13.18 4.39 -21.73
C SER A 96 -12.27 4.67 -20.53
N GLU A 97 -12.75 4.43 -19.32
CA GLU A 97 -11.99 4.53 -18.08
C GLU A 97 -11.78 3.14 -17.47
N LEU A 98 -10.63 2.96 -16.80
CA LEU A 98 -10.29 1.72 -16.10
C LEU A 98 -10.81 1.80 -14.66
N TYR A 99 -11.65 0.83 -14.31
CA TYR A 99 -12.20 0.65 -12.98
C TYR A 99 -11.77 -0.69 -12.39
N TRP A 100 -11.99 -0.84 -11.08
CA TRP A 100 -11.71 -2.06 -10.32
C TRP A 100 -12.91 -2.34 -9.40
N ASP A 101 -13.36 -3.60 -9.33
CA ASP A 101 -14.44 -4.03 -8.42
C ASP A 101 -14.12 -5.40 -7.80
N PHE A 102 -14.92 -5.81 -6.81
CA PHE A 102 -14.88 -7.17 -6.30
C PHE A 102 -15.58 -8.15 -7.28
N PRO A 103 -15.16 -9.44 -7.31
CA PRO A 103 -15.78 -10.47 -8.15
C PRO A 103 -17.27 -10.71 -7.86
#